data_AF-A0A846Q208-F1
#
_entry.id   AF-A0A846Q208-F1
#
_cell.length_a   1.000
_cell.length_b   1.000
_cell.length_c   1.000
_cell.angle_alpha   90.00
_cell.angle_beta   90.00
_cell.angle_gamma   90.00
#
_symmetry.space_group_name_H-M   'P 1'
#
loop_
_entity.id
_entity.type
_entity.pdbx_description
1 polymer ?
#
loop_
_entity_poly.entity_id
_entity_poly.type
_entity_poly.pdbx_seq_one_letter_code
_entity_poly.pdbx_strand_id
1 'polypeptide(L)'
;VHRIPPPRGSPDAPLSALVFDSVFDPYRGAVIYVRVFDGILRKGMRIKMVSTGKVFEVSELGVFHLKMVSAPSLEAGEVGYLVAGIKD
;
A
#
# COMPACT_ATOMS: atom_id res chain seq x y z
N VAL A 1 -15.97 -12.55 -15.42
CA VAL A 1 -16.05 -12.16 -13.99
C VAL A 1 -16.48 -13.32 -13.08
N HIS A 2 -17.39 -14.21 -13.47
CA HIS A 2 -17.94 -15.27 -12.60
C HIS A 2 -16.95 -16.32 -12.05
N ARG A 3 -15.72 -16.41 -12.58
CA ARG A 3 -14.69 -17.37 -12.13
C ARG A 3 -13.72 -16.80 -11.08
N ILE A 4 -13.67 -15.46 -10.95
CA ILE A 4 -12.73 -14.78 -10.06
C ILE A 4 -13.54 -14.35 -8.84
N PRO A 5 -13.25 -14.89 -7.64
CA PRO A 5 -13.94 -14.45 -6.45
C PRO A 5 -13.58 -12.98 -6.16
N PRO A 6 -14.50 -12.21 -5.57
CA PRO A 6 -14.18 -10.87 -5.10
C PRO A 6 -13.08 -10.93 -4.03
N PRO A 7 -12.33 -9.83 -3.83
CA PRO A 7 -11.40 -9.75 -2.72
C PRO A 7 -12.13 -10.00 -1.39
N ARG A 8 -11.44 -10.67 -0.47
CA ARG A 8 -11.90 -10.91 0.90
C ARG A 8 -11.07 -10.06 1.84
N GLY A 9 -11.67 -9.67 2.96
CA GLY A 9 -11.03 -8.86 3.98
C GLY A 9 -12.04 -7.98 4.70
N SER A 10 -11.63 -7.42 5.84
CA SER A 10 -12.42 -6.44 6.59
C SER A 10 -11.67 -5.11 6.69
N PRO A 11 -12.30 -3.97 6.33
CA PRO A 11 -11.71 -2.65 6.54
C PRO A 11 -11.51 -2.28 8.02
N ASP A 12 -12.24 -2.94 8.94
CA ASP A 12 -12.16 -2.70 10.39
C ASP A 12 -11.06 -3.53 11.07
N ALA A 13 -10.50 -4.51 10.38
CA ALA A 13 -9.40 -5.33 10.89
C ALA A 13 -8.07 -4.54 10.91
N PRO A 14 -7.07 -5.00 11.69
CA PRO A 14 -5.72 -4.43 11.62
C PRO A 14 -5.16 -4.48 10.20
N LEU A 15 -4.43 -3.43 9.81
CA LEU A 15 -3.83 -3.34 8.48
C LEU A 15 -2.93 -4.55 8.19
N SER A 16 -3.26 -5.27 7.12
CA SER A 16 -2.44 -6.32 6.53
C SER A 16 -2.29 -6.03 5.04
N ALA A 17 -1.07 -5.76 4.61
CA ALA A 17 -0.77 -5.47 3.22
C ALA A 17 0.45 -6.27 2.75
N LEU A 18 0.35 -6.82 1.55
CA LEU A 18 1.43 -7.54 0.88
C LEU A 18 2.16 -6.59 -0.07
N VAL A 19 3.46 -6.43 0.15
CA VAL A 19 4.36 -5.88 -0.85
C VAL A 19 4.63 -6.95 -1.91
N PHE A 20 4.26 -6.69 -3.15
CA PHE A 20 4.49 -7.64 -4.25
C PHE A 20 5.54 -7.14 -5.26
N ASP A 21 5.80 -5.84 -5.29
CA ASP A 21 6.83 -5.25 -6.15
C ASP A 21 7.24 -3.87 -5.58
N SER A 22 8.35 -3.33 -6.07
CA SER A 22 8.81 -1.99 -5.73
C SER A 22 9.69 -1.40 -6.84
N VAL A 23 9.57 -0.09 -7.06
CA VAL A 23 10.38 0.66 -8.02
C VAL A 23 11.03 1.84 -7.33
N PHE A 24 12.31 2.09 -7.59
CA PHE A 24 13.02 3.25 -7.06
C PHE A 24 12.78 4.49 -7.93
N ASP A 25 12.31 5.57 -7.31
CA ASP A 25 12.19 6.90 -7.90
C ASP A 25 13.25 7.83 -7.28
N PRO A 26 14.12 8.50 -8.06
CA PRO A 26 15.19 9.35 -7.53
C PRO A 26 14.72 10.49 -6.63
N TYR A 27 13.50 10.98 -6.80
CA TYR A 27 12.93 12.09 -6.05
C TYR A 27 12.06 11.62 -4.90
N ARG A 28 11.32 10.52 -5.10
CA ARG A 28 10.32 10.01 -4.15
C ARG A 28 10.84 8.89 -3.26
N GLY A 29 11.99 8.30 -3.59
CA GLY A 29 12.54 7.10 -2.94
C GLY A 29 11.87 5.83 -3.44
N ALA A 30 11.85 4.78 -2.62
CA ALA A 30 11.16 3.54 -2.99
C ALA A 30 9.63 3.75 -3.07
N VAL A 31 9.09 3.54 -4.27
CA VAL A 31 7.65 3.41 -4.52
C VAL A 31 7.29 1.94 -4.41
N ILE A 32 6.46 1.60 -3.44
CA ILE A 32 6.16 0.21 -3.09
C ILE A 32 4.77 -0.13 -3.61
N TYR A 33 4.65 -1.24 -4.33
CA TYR A 33 3.37 -1.73 -4.82
C TYR A 33 2.80 -2.72 -3.83
N VAL A 34 1.55 -2.46 -3.43
CA VAL A 34 0.92 -3.15 -2.32
C VAL A 34 -0.48 -3.62 -2.66
N ARG A 35 -0.83 -4.78 -2.12
CA ARG A 35 -2.21 -5.27 -2.05
C ARG A 35 -2.64 -5.26 -0.60
N VAL A 36 -3.74 -4.59 -0.30
CA VAL A 36 -4.34 -4.59 1.05
C VAL A 36 -5.24 -5.81 1.16
N PHE A 37 -4.97 -6.67 2.15
CA PHE A 37 -5.82 -7.81 2.48
C PHE A 37 -6.85 -7.42 3.54
N ASP A 38 -6.43 -6.70 4.57
CA ASP A 38 -7.27 -6.29 5.69
C ASP A 38 -6.91 -4.88 6.15
N GLY A 39 -7.86 -4.23 6.78
CA GLY A 39 -7.73 -2.87 7.30
C GLY A 39 -7.70 -1.81 6.21
N ILE A 40 -7.23 -0.63 6.59
CA ILE A 40 -7.17 0.54 5.72
C ILE A 40 -5.83 1.25 5.90
N LEU A 41 -5.13 1.45 4.79
CA LEU A 41 -3.89 2.22 4.70
C LEU A 41 -4.23 3.68 4.36
N ARG A 42 -3.66 4.63 5.10
CA ARG A 42 -3.92 6.08 4.91
C ARG A 42 -2.64 6.88 4.80
N LYS A 43 -2.71 8.03 4.13
CA LYS A 43 -1.63 9.02 4.13
C LYS A 43 -1.39 9.52 5.56
N GLY A 44 -0.13 9.68 5.93
CA GLY A 44 0.31 10.03 7.29
C GLY A 44 0.28 8.88 8.29
N MET A 45 -0.16 7.68 7.88
CA MET A 45 -0.16 6.52 8.78
C MET A 45 1.27 6.01 8.99
N ARG A 46 1.59 5.66 10.24
CA ARG A 46 2.83 4.95 10.56
C ARG A 46 2.64 3.46 10.31
N ILE A 47 3.43 2.90 9.40
CA ILE A 47 3.43 1.48 9.04
C ILE A 47 4.69 0.81 9.55
N LYS A 48 4.58 -0.46 9.93
CA LYS A 48 5.71 -1.28 10.35
C LYS A 48 5.96 -2.36 9.30
N MET A 49 7.18 -2.39 8.77
CA MET A 49 7.61 -3.51 7.94
C MET A 49 7.79 -4.74 8.81
N VAL A 50 7.04 -5.80 8.53
CA VAL A 50 7.06 -7.02 9.36
C VAL A 50 8.42 -7.72 9.30
N SER A 51 9.08 -7.72 8.14
CA SER A 51 10.38 -8.38 7.94
C SER A 51 11.53 -7.71 8.68
N THR A 52 11.58 -6.37 8.71
CA THR A 52 12.70 -5.61 9.29
C THR A 52 12.37 -4.99 10.64
N GLY A 53 11.10 -4.90 11.01
CA GLY A 53 10.63 -4.18 12.18
C GLY A 53 10.73 -2.65 12.08
N LYS A 54 11.31 -2.11 11.00
CA LYS A 54 11.43 -0.66 10.77
C LYS A 54 10.03 -0.03 10.62
N VAL A 55 9.86 1.15 11.18
CA VAL A 55 8.61 1.93 11.12
C VAL A 55 8.81 3.13 10.21
N PHE A 56 7.88 3.35 9.29
CA PHE A 56 7.90 4.44 8.33
C PHE A 56 6.57 5.18 8.34
N GLU A 57 6.57 6.42 7.89
CA GLU A 57 5.35 7.21 7.69
C GLU A 57 5.00 7.26 6.21
N VAL A 58 3.73 6.99 5.87
CA VAL A 58 3.25 7.03 4.48
C VAL A 58 3.11 8.48 4.03
N SER A 59 4.01 8.94 3.16
CA SER A 59 3.97 10.30 2.62
C SER A 59 2.95 10.45 1.49
N GLU A 60 2.77 9.40 0.69
CA GLU A 60 1.79 9.34 -0.39
C GLU A 60 1.34 7.90 -0.63
N LEU A 61 0.10 7.74 -1.09
CA LEU A 61 -0.43 6.49 -1.59
C LEU A 61 -1.41 6.76 -2.72
N GLY A 62 -1.74 5.72 -3.49
CA GLY A 62 -2.69 5.84 -4.58
C GLY A 62 -2.93 4.52 -5.31
N VAL A 63 -3.72 4.61 -6.37
CA VAL A 63 -4.07 3.49 -7.25
C VAL A 63 -3.46 3.70 -8.64
N PHE A 64 -3.42 2.63 -9.44
CA PHE A 64 -2.97 2.69 -10.83
C PHE A 64 -4.16 2.70 -11.78
N HIS A 65 -4.45 3.86 -12.37
CA HIS A 65 -5.39 3.99 -13.49
C HIS A 65 -4.58 4.23 -14.78
N LEU A 66 -3.72 3.27 -15.15
CA LEU A 66 -2.62 3.39 -16.14
C LEU A 66 -1.48 4.32 -15.71
N LYS A 67 -1.80 5.36 -14.94
CA LYS A 67 -0.86 6.25 -14.25
C LYS A 67 -1.11 6.17 -12.75
N MET A 68 -0.10 6.59 -11.97
CA MET A 68 -0.26 6.77 -10.53
C MET A 68 -1.26 7.91 -10.27
N VAL A 69 -2.36 7.58 -9.60
CA VAL A 69 -3.37 8.55 -9.15
C VAL A 69 -3.39 8.52 -7.64
N SER A 70 -3.05 9.64 -7.02
CA SER A 70 -3.05 9.76 -5.56
C SER A 70 -4.45 9.57 -5.00
N ALA A 71 -4.54 8.84 -3.89
CA ALA A 71 -5.77 8.57 -3.18
C ALA A 71 -5.59 8.86 -1.68
N PRO A 72 -6.67 9.17 -0.94
CA PRO A 72 -6.59 9.40 0.51
C PRO A 72 -6.32 8.12 1.30
N SER A 73 -6.78 6.97 0.78
CA SER A 73 -6.64 5.66 1.41
C SER A 73 -6.61 4.51 0.40
N LEU A 74 -6.13 3.35 0.86
CA LEU A 74 -6.33 2.04 0.23
C LEU A 74 -7.00 1.12 1.25
N GLU A 75 -8.14 0.53 0.89
CA GLU A 75 -8.96 -0.33 1.73
C GLU A 75 -8.77 -1.82 1.42
N ALA A 76 -9.29 -2.68 2.30
CA ALA A 76 -9.24 -4.13 2.14
C ALA A 76 -9.74 -4.58 0.75
N GLY A 77 -8.87 -5.27 0.02
CA GLY A 77 -9.13 -5.75 -1.33
C GLY A 77 -8.54 -4.87 -2.44
N GLU A 78 -8.13 -3.64 -2.13
CA GLU A 78 -7.54 -2.73 -3.11
C GLU A 78 -6.06 -3.01 -3.38
N VAL A 79 -5.63 -2.63 -4.58
CA VAL A 79 -4.24 -2.73 -5.05
C VAL A 79 -3.79 -1.34 -5.46
N GLY A 80 -2.60 -0.95 -5.01
CA GLY A 80 -2.09 0.38 -5.24
C GLY A 80 -0.61 0.50 -4.97
N TYR A 81 -0.17 1.74 -4.72
CA TYR A 81 1.19 2.05 -4.34
C TYR A 81 1.21 2.89 -3.06
N LEU A 82 2.35 2.85 -2.37
CA LEU A 82 2.68 3.79 -1.32
C LEU A 82 4.13 4.26 -1.43
N VAL A 83 4.38 5.45 -0.92
CA VAL A 83 5.70 6.04 -0.74
C VAL A 83 5.86 6.34 0.74
N ALA A 84 6.94 5.87 1.35
CA ALA A 84 7.18 6.04 2.78
C ALA A 84 8.60 6.50 3.13
N GLY A 85 9.26 7.21 2.20
CA GLY A 85 10.61 7.76 2.41
C GLY A 85 11.68 6.70 2.66
N ILE A 86 11.44 5.45 2.26
CA ILE A 86 12.36 4.35 2.46
C ILE A 86 13.58 4.56 1.56
N LYS A 87 14.73 4.77 2.21
CA LYS A 87 16.07 4.82 1.64
C LYS A 87 16.89 3.83 2.49
N ASP A 88 17.42 2.76 1.86
CA ASP A 88 18.20 1.65 2.46
C ASP A 88 17.89 1.21 3.92
#